data_AF-A0A1Y4UFK7-F1
#
_entry.id   AF-A0A1Y4UFK7-F1
#
_cell.length_a   1.000
_cell.length_b   1.000
_cell.length_c   1.000
_cell.angle_alpha   90.00
_cell.angle_beta   90.00
_cell.angle_gamma   90.00
#
_symmetry.space_group_name_H-M   'P 1'
#
loop_
_entity.id
_entity.type
_entity.pdbx_description
1 polymer ?
#
loop_
_entity_poly.entity_id
_entity_poly.type
_entity_poly.pdbx_seq_one_letter_code
_entity_poly.pdbx_strand_id
1 'polypeptide(L)'
;MYYITYFEYITLGGSIVDETVFNRYLFMSEKEIDRETFNRIRGMLDVPKAVKMLVFELIEINYVNDCSKEKVSSESVGSWSKTYVKTNLQSINSIKKQLVQSYLSGICDDNAVPLLYRGVD
;
A
#
# COMPACT_ATOMS: atom_id res chain seq x y z
N MET A 1 7.74 0.20 -14.37
CA MET A 1 6.56 1.08 -14.21
C MET A 1 6.34 1.29 -12.73
N TYR A 2 6.24 2.55 -12.29
CA TYR A 2 5.83 2.88 -10.94
C TYR A 2 4.32 3.00 -10.87
N TYR A 3 3.70 2.56 -9.78
CA TYR A 3 2.25 2.67 -9.63
C TYR A 3 1.79 4.08 -9.25
N ILE A 4 2.64 4.83 -8.57
CA ILE A 4 2.42 6.24 -8.26
C ILE A 4 3.76 6.98 -8.26
N THR A 5 3.77 8.23 -8.72
CA THR A 5 4.94 9.12 -8.64
C THR A 5 5.02 9.82 -7.27
N TYR A 6 6.20 10.31 -6.90
CA TYR A 6 6.35 11.09 -5.66
C TYR A 6 5.46 12.34 -5.65
N PHE A 7 5.34 13.04 -6.79
CA PHE A 7 4.46 14.20 -6.93
C PHE A 7 2.97 13.86 -6.71
N GLU A 8 2.48 12.76 -7.30
CA GLU A 8 1.10 12.29 -7.07
C GLU A 8 0.89 11.92 -5.60
N TYR A 9 1.85 11.24 -4.98
CA TYR A 9 1.81 10.88 -3.57
C TYR A 9 1.67 12.10 -2.65
N ILE A 10 2.49 13.14 -2.86
CA ILE A 10 2.38 14.40 -2.10
C ILE A 10 1.03 15.09 -2.38
N THR A 11 0.57 15.09 -3.63
CA THR A 11 -0.74 15.66 -4.00
C THR A 11 -1.91 14.96 -3.30
N LEU A 12 -1.78 13.65 -3.01
CA LEU A 12 -2.75 12.88 -2.24
C LEU A 12 -2.67 13.11 -0.71
N GLY A 13 -1.72 13.92 -0.24
CA GLY A 13 -1.52 14.23 1.19
C GLY A 13 -0.52 13.32 1.88
N GLY A 14 0.44 12.77 1.14
CA GLY A 14 1.51 11.91 1.68
C GLY A 14 2.33 12.58 2.78
N SER A 15 2.67 11.82 3.82
CA SER A 15 3.39 12.33 5.00
C SER A 15 4.92 12.27 4.90
N ILE A 16 5.46 11.51 3.94
CA ILE A 16 6.89 11.29 3.76
C ILE A 16 7.47 12.39 2.87
N VAL A 17 8.29 13.28 3.45
CA VAL A 17 8.94 14.40 2.74
C VAL A 17 10.26 14.04 2.05
N ASP A 18 10.88 12.93 2.44
CA ASP A 18 12.12 12.44 1.83
C ASP A 18 11.78 11.43 0.73
N GLU A 19 12.12 11.77 -0.52
CA GLU A 19 11.83 10.95 -1.69
C GLU A 19 12.54 9.57 -1.64
N THR A 20 13.71 9.48 -0.99
CA THR A 20 14.43 8.21 -0.82
C THR A 20 13.66 7.28 0.11
N VAL A 21 13.11 7.83 1.21
CA VAL A 21 12.25 7.09 2.14
C VAL A 21 10.96 6.68 1.44
N PHE A 22 10.35 7.59 0.67
CA PHE A 22 9.18 7.27 -0.16
C PHE A 22 9.47 6.12 -1.12
N ASN A 23 10.58 6.15 -1.85
CA ASN A 23 10.96 5.11 -2.82
C ASN A 23 11.09 3.73 -2.17
N ARG A 24 11.63 3.65 -0.94
CA ARG A 24 11.69 2.40 -0.16
C ARG A 24 10.29 1.83 0.10
N TYR A 25 9.37 2.67 0.57
CA TYR A 25 8.01 2.23 0.89
C TYR A 25 7.13 2.00 -0.34
N LEU A 26 7.34 2.77 -1.41
CA LEU A 26 6.74 2.52 -2.71
C LEU A 26 7.10 1.11 -3.20
N PHE A 27 8.39 0.78 -3.22
CA PHE A 27 8.85 -0.54 -3.65
C PHE A 27 8.23 -1.67 -2.82
N MET A 28 8.16 -1.49 -1.50
CA MET A 28 7.52 -2.47 -0.61
C MET A 28 6.03 -2.66 -0.94
N SER A 29 5.29 -1.57 -1.08
CA SER A 29 3.86 -1.59 -1.42
C SER A 29 3.59 -2.18 -2.80
N GLU A 30 4.42 -1.88 -3.81
CA GLU A 30 4.32 -2.50 -5.13
C GLU A 30 4.49 -4.01 -5.06
N LYS A 31 5.48 -4.52 -4.31
CA LYS A 31 5.68 -5.96 -4.15
C LYS A 31 4.53 -6.65 -3.44
N GLU A 32 3.89 -5.99 -2.49
CA GLU A 32 2.68 -6.51 -1.85
C GLU A 32 1.53 -6.64 -2.85
N ILE A 33 1.27 -5.60 -3.64
CA ILE A 33 0.20 -5.61 -4.66
C ILE A 33 0.51 -6.60 -5.79
N ASP A 34 1.75 -6.63 -6.27
CA ASP A 34 2.21 -7.56 -7.32
C ASP A 34 1.94 -9.01 -6.93
N ARG A 35 2.21 -9.36 -5.67
CA ARG A 35 1.95 -10.69 -5.14
C ARG A 35 0.46 -11.03 -5.17
N GLU A 36 -0.41 -10.10 -4.77
CA GLU A 36 -1.86 -10.36 -4.72
C GLU A 36 -2.51 -10.35 -6.11
N THR A 37 -1.91 -9.63 -7.07
CA THR A 37 -2.43 -9.49 -8.44
C THR A 37 -1.70 -10.34 -9.47
N PHE A 38 -0.73 -11.15 -9.04
CA PHE A 38 0.15 -11.94 -9.92
C PHE A 38 0.82 -11.10 -11.02
N ASN A 39 1.29 -9.91 -10.64
CA ASN A 39 1.90 -8.91 -11.53
C ASN A 39 1.00 -8.39 -12.66
N ARG A 40 -0.32 -8.64 -12.66
CA ARG A 40 -1.21 -8.20 -13.76
C ARG A 40 -1.14 -6.69 -14.02
N ILE A 41 -1.03 -5.89 -12.96
CA ILE A 41 -0.95 -4.42 -13.07
C ILE A 41 0.30 -3.98 -13.86
N ARG A 42 1.41 -4.72 -13.79
CA ARG A 42 2.65 -4.36 -14.52
C ARG A 42 2.49 -4.45 -16.04
N GLY A 43 1.52 -5.23 -16.52
CA GLY A 43 1.21 -5.38 -17.94
C GLY A 43 0.15 -4.41 -18.45
N MET A 44 -0.43 -3.58 -17.59
CA MET A 44 -1.47 -2.63 -17.97
C MET A 44 -0.87 -1.41 -18.68
N LEU A 45 -1.62 -0.86 -19.63
CA LEU A 45 -1.29 0.40 -20.30
C LEU A 45 -1.28 1.57 -19.32
N ASP A 46 -2.29 1.62 -18.45
CA ASP A 46 -2.46 2.65 -17.44
C ASP A 46 -2.75 2.05 -16.07
N VAL A 47 -2.17 2.65 -15.03
CA VAL A 47 -2.42 2.24 -13.64
C VAL A 47 -3.77 2.81 -13.18
N PRO A 48 -4.77 1.96 -12.82
CA PRO A 48 -6.07 2.44 -12.37
C PRO A 48 -5.97 3.31 -11.13
N LYS A 49 -6.84 4.33 -11.03
CA LYS A 49 -6.92 5.21 -9.84
C LYS A 49 -7.05 4.41 -8.54
N ALA A 50 -7.79 3.31 -8.55
CA ALA A 50 -7.94 2.43 -7.39
C ALA A 50 -6.59 1.84 -6.92
N VAL A 51 -5.72 1.44 -7.86
CA VAL A 51 -4.37 0.96 -7.54
C VAL A 51 -3.52 2.09 -6.97
N LYS A 52 -3.56 3.30 -7.56
CA LYS A 52 -2.80 4.45 -7.06
C LYS A 52 -3.15 4.79 -5.61
N MET A 53 -4.45 4.82 -5.30
CA MET A 53 -4.94 5.07 -3.93
C MET A 53 -4.55 3.95 -2.97
N LEU A 54 -4.62 2.69 -3.40
CA LEU A 54 -4.16 1.56 -2.58
C LEU A 54 -2.66 1.64 -2.26
N VAL A 55 -1.82 1.98 -3.24
CA VAL A 55 -0.38 2.16 -3.03
C VAL A 55 -0.11 3.27 -2.02
N PHE A 56 -0.80 4.40 -2.14
CA PHE A 56 -0.74 5.49 -1.17
C PHE A 56 -1.04 5.02 0.26
N GLU A 57 -2.16 4.33 0.48
CA GLU A 57 -2.54 3.82 1.80
C GLU A 57 -1.52 2.81 2.35
N LEU A 58 -0.99 1.92 1.51
CA LEU A 58 0.00 0.92 1.91
C LEU A 58 1.35 1.57 2.27
N ILE A 59 1.77 2.62 1.56
CA ILE A 59 2.98 3.39 1.91
C ILE A 59 2.84 3.96 3.31
N GLU A 60 1.73 4.64 3.61
CA GLU A 60 1.49 5.24 4.93
C GLU A 60 1.45 4.18 6.04
N ILE A 61 0.73 3.07 5.83
CA ILE A 61 0.66 1.97 6.81
C ILE A 61 2.04 1.37 7.06
N ASN A 62 2.83 1.14 6.00
CA ASN A 62 4.16 0.57 6.13
C ASN A 62 5.11 1.51 6.88
N TYR A 63 5.09 2.80 6.54
CA TYR A 63 5.91 3.81 7.18
C TYR A 63 5.58 3.97 8.67
N VAL A 64 4.30 4.15 9.00
CA VAL A 64 3.85 4.29 10.39
C VAL A 64 4.20 3.06 11.22
N ASN A 65 4.00 1.85 10.66
CA ASN A 65 4.35 0.62 11.34
C ASN A 65 5.86 0.53 11.63
N ASP A 66 6.73 0.84 10.67
CA ASP A 66 8.19 0.81 10.88
C ASP A 66 8.62 1.82 11.96
N CYS A 67 8.17 3.08 11.84
CA CYS A 67 8.46 4.12 12.84
C CYS A 67 7.93 3.75 14.24
N SER A 68 6.79 3.05 14.33
CA SER A 68 6.26 2.60 15.61
C SER A 68 7.10 1.49 16.26
N LYS A 69 7.70 0.59 15.46
CA LYS A 69 8.57 -0.48 15.98
C LYS A 69 9.86 0.08 16.57
N GLU A 70 10.44 1.08 15.92
CA GLU A 70 11.62 1.79 16.44
C GLU A 70 11.30 2.43 17.81
N LYS A 71 10.14 3.09 17.95
CA LYS A 71 9.66 3.65 19.23
C LYS A 71 9.31 2.63 20.32
N VAL A 72 9.08 1.37 19.98
CA VAL A 72 8.91 0.30 20.98
C VAL A 72 10.27 -0.18 21.50
N SER A 73 11.33 -0.06 20.69
CA SER A 73 12.72 -0.36 21.10
C SER A 73 13.42 0.78 21.84
N SER A 74 12.95 2.03 21.67
CA SER A 74 13.42 3.21 22.40
C SER A 74 12.23 3.96 22.98
N GLU A 75 12.07 3.98 24.31
CA GLU A 75 10.88 4.43 25.04
C GLU A 75 10.12 5.67 24.50
N SER A 76 8.78 5.61 24.63
CA SER A 76 7.70 6.52 24.16
C SER A 76 7.96 8.04 24.10
N VAL A 77 7.34 8.69 23.10
CA VAL A 77 6.25 9.71 23.21
C VAL A 77 6.06 10.37 21.83
N GLY A 78 4.83 10.46 21.34
CA GLY A 78 4.51 11.21 20.12
C GLY A 78 3.15 10.81 19.57
N SER A 79 2.11 11.37 20.17
CA SER A 79 0.71 11.19 19.80
C SER A 79 0.42 11.83 18.43
N TRP A 80 0.21 11.01 17.40
CA TRP A 80 -0.62 11.38 16.25
C TRP A 80 -1.65 10.26 16.04
N SER A 81 -2.84 10.51 16.56
CA SER A 81 -3.95 9.55 16.62
C SER A 81 -4.76 9.55 15.33
N LYS A 82 -4.45 8.63 14.42
CA LYS A 82 -5.52 7.75 13.91
C LYS A 82 -5.39 6.45 14.68
N THR A 83 -6.45 6.11 15.42
CA THR A 83 -6.53 5.04 16.41
C THR A 83 -6.24 3.66 15.81
N TYR A 84 -4.98 3.32 15.57
CA TYR A 84 -4.52 1.95 15.46
C TYR A 84 -4.12 1.50 16.87
N VAL A 85 -5.13 1.15 17.65
CA VAL A 85 -5.00 0.55 18.98
C VAL A 85 -3.91 -0.52 18.94
N LYS A 86 -2.78 -0.32 19.64
CA LYS A 86 -1.69 -1.30 19.89
C LYS A 86 -1.78 -2.54 18.98
N THR A 87 -1.52 -2.35 17.70
CA THR A 87 -1.92 -3.34 16.70
C THR A 87 -0.79 -4.34 16.53
N ASN A 88 -0.99 -5.60 16.95
CA ASN A 88 -0.05 -6.69 16.67
C ASN A 88 0.14 -6.85 15.14
N LEU A 89 1.30 -7.35 14.69
CA LEU A 89 1.63 -7.58 13.27
C LEU A 89 0.55 -8.35 12.51
N GLN A 90 -0.08 -9.32 13.16
CA GLN A 90 -1.19 -10.09 12.58
C GLN A 90 -2.37 -9.19 12.18
N SER A 91 -2.68 -8.19 12.99
CA SER A 91 -3.78 -7.26 12.73
C SER A 91 -3.44 -6.29 11.59
N ILE A 92 -2.17 -5.85 11.47
CA ILE A 92 -1.72 -5.02 10.33
C ILE A 92 -1.84 -5.78 9.01
N ASN A 93 -1.40 -7.05 8.97
CA ASN A 93 -1.50 -7.86 7.76
C ASN A 93 -2.97 -8.07 7.34
N SER A 94 -3.88 -8.26 8.29
CA SER A 94 -5.31 -8.35 8.03
C SER A 94 -5.88 -7.04 7.46
N ILE A 95 -5.50 -5.89 8.02
CA ILE A 95 -5.90 -4.56 7.52
C ILE A 95 -5.44 -4.37 6.08
N LYS A 96 -4.17 -4.65 5.78
CA LYS A 96 -3.63 -4.55 4.42
C LYS A 96 -4.36 -5.45 3.44
N LYS A 97 -4.64 -6.71 3.83
CA LYS A 97 -5.40 -7.64 2.99
C LYS A 97 -6.81 -7.12 2.72
N GLN A 98 -7.47 -6.55 3.73
CA GLN A 98 -8.78 -5.93 3.57
C GLN A 98 -8.73 -4.74 2.61
N LEU A 99 -7.73 -3.87 2.73
CA LEU A 99 -7.54 -2.75 1.79
C LEU A 99 -7.35 -3.22 0.35
N VAL A 100 -6.49 -4.22 0.12
CA VAL A 100 -6.31 -4.81 -1.22
C VAL A 100 -7.65 -5.29 -1.78
N GLN A 101 -8.43 -6.03 -0.98
CA GLN A 101 -9.75 -6.52 -1.41
C GLN A 101 -10.71 -5.36 -1.69
N SER A 102 -10.79 -4.37 -0.81
CA SER A 102 -11.71 -3.23 -0.95
C SER A 102 -11.40 -2.37 -2.17
N TYR A 103 -10.12 -2.14 -2.48
CA TYR A 103 -9.73 -1.30 -3.61
C TYR A 103 -9.72 -2.05 -4.96
N LEU A 104 -9.37 -3.33 -4.97
CA LEU A 104 -9.18 -4.08 -6.23
C LEU A 104 -10.35 -5.00 -6.60
N SER A 105 -11.35 -5.17 -5.71
CA SER A 105 -12.55 -5.93 -6.04
C SER A 105 -13.29 -5.30 -7.23
N GLY A 106 -13.57 -6.11 -8.25
CA GLY A 106 -14.24 -5.66 -9.48
C GLY A 106 -13.36 -4.86 -10.44
N ILE A 107 -12.09 -4.63 -10.13
CA ILE A 107 -11.14 -4.03 -11.06
C ILE A 107 -10.56 -5.12 -11.95
N CYS A 108 -10.56 -4.89 -13.27
CA CYS A 108 -9.97 -5.77 -14.26
C CYS A 108 -8.71 -5.17 -14.89
N ASP A 109 -7.88 -6.02 -15.47
CA ASP A 109 -6.83 -5.61 -16.40
C ASP A 109 -7.40 -5.26 -17.79
N ASP A 110 -6.50 -4.91 -18.71
CA ASP A 110 -6.84 -4.50 -20.08
C ASP A 110 -7.52 -5.61 -20.91
N ASN A 111 -7.46 -6.87 -20.45
CA ASN A 111 -8.13 -8.02 -21.07
C ASN A 111 -9.42 -8.43 -20.36
N ALA A 112 -9.96 -7.54 -19.51
CA ALA A 112 -11.13 -7.78 -18.67
C ALA A 112 -10.97 -8.91 -17.63
N VAL A 113 -9.73 -9.32 -17.31
CA VAL A 113 -9.46 -10.32 -16.26
C VAL A 113 -9.43 -9.61 -14.90
N PRO A 114 -10.22 -10.04 -13.90
CA PRO A 114 -10.19 -9.42 -12.57
C PRO A 114 -8.79 -9.47 -11.95
N LEU A 115 -8.32 -8.35 -11.40
CA LEU A 115 -6.96 -8.24 -10.85
C LEU A 115 -6.69 -9.25 -9.72
N LEU A 116 -7.73 -9.57 -8.93
CA LEU A 116 -7.68 -10.52 -7.82
C LEU A 116 -8.01 -11.97 -8.23
N TYR A 117 -8.21 -12.25 -9.52
CA TYR A 117 -8.52 -13.60 -9.99
C TYR A 117 -7.37 -14.57 -9.71
N ARG A 118 -7.67 -15.73 -9.12
CA ARG A 118 -6.68 -16.73 -8.67
C ARG A 118 -6.64 -17.99 -9.54
N GLY A 119 -7.27 -18.00 -10.71
CA GLY A 119 -7.21 -19.14 -11.64
C GLY A 119 -8.09 -20.32 -11.24
N VAL A 120 -9.30 -20.06 -10.75
CA VAL A 120 -10.27 -21.12 -10.46
C VAL A 120 -11.53 -20.86 -11.29
N ASP A 121 -11.81 -21.79 -12.20
CA ASP A 121 -13.10 -21.97 -12.87
C ASP A 121 -13.84 -23.13 -12.20
#